data_AF-A0A4R7EV24-F1
#
_entry.id   AF-A0A4R7EV24-F1
#
_cell.length_a   1.000
_cell.length_b   1.000
_cell.length_c   1.000
_cell.angle_alpha   90.00
_cell.angle_beta   90.00
_cell.angle_gamma   90.00
#
_symmetry.space_group_name_H-M   'P 1'
#
loop_
_entity.id
_entity.type
_entity.pdbx_description
1 polymer ?
#
loop_
_entity_poly.entity_id
_entity_poly.type
_entity_poly.pdbx_seq_one_letter_code
_entity_poly.pdbx_strand_id
1 'polypeptide(L)'
;MRLYPSQKTNLFYGYHSKKAHTNQQSWSFAQRLFTMFLIRTGIIGILLSAAFFSVSLNIFVEIGIMVFCNVLAILLIKFKTEKQLNKLLQHE
;
A
#
# COMPACT_ATOMS: atom_id res chain seq x y z
N MET A 1 31.09 -4.38 17.83
CA MET A 1 29.68 -4.02 18.07
C MET A 1 28.99 -3.83 16.74
N ARG A 2 27.96 -4.63 16.42
CA ARG A 2 27.13 -4.41 15.22
C ARG A 2 26.19 -3.24 15.54
N LEU A 3 26.54 -2.03 15.10
CA LEU A 3 25.65 -0.86 15.06
C LEU A 3 24.62 -1.08 13.93
N TYR A 4 23.68 -2.00 14.12
CA TYR A 4 22.41 -1.86 13.42
C TYR A 4 21.67 -0.73 14.13
N PRO A 5 21.19 0.32 13.45
CA PRO A 5 20.30 1.24 14.11
C PRO A 5 19.13 0.39 14.62
N SER A 6 18.75 0.52 15.89
CA SER A 6 17.43 0.04 16.32
C SER A 6 16.46 0.66 15.31
N GLN A 7 15.90 -0.14 14.40
CA GLN A 7 14.98 0.38 13.39
C GLN A 7 13.74 0.81 14.18
N LYS A 8 13.76 2.02 14.72
CA LYS A 8 12.62 2.56 15.45
C LYS A 8 11.52 2.73 14.42
N THR A 9 10.32 2.26 14.75
CA THR A 9 9.12 2.52 13.98
C THR A 9 8.99 4.03 13.75
N ASN A 10 9.22 4.47 12.52
CA ASN A 10 9.17 5.90 12.21
C ASN A 10 7.70 6.31 12.12
N LEU A 11 7.25 7.11 13.09
CA LEU A 11 5.88 7.61 13.15
C LEU A 11 5.53 8.61 12.06
N PHE A 12 6.49 9.08 11.26
CA PHE A 12 6.27 10.02 10.14
C PHE A 12 6.30 9.35 8.76
N TYR A 13 6.74 8.08 8.66
CA TYR A 13 6.96 7.43 7.36
C TYR A 13 6.42 6.00 7.33
N GLY A 14 5.88 5.63 6.16
CA GLY A 14 5.44 4.27 5.88
C GLY A 14 3.97 4.03 6.24
N TYR A 15 3.65 2.80 6.61
CA TYR A 15 2.29 2.35 6.86
C TYR A 15 1.83 2.78 8.24
N HIS A 16 0.95 3.78 8.29
CA HIS A 16 0.39 4.29 9.54
C HIS A 16 -0.82 3.46 9.98
N SER A 17 -0.59 2.63 10.99
CA SER A 17 -1.64 1.94 11.73
C SER A 17 -1.25 1.75 13.18
N LYS A 18 -2.16 2.06 14.12
CA LYS A 18 -1.93 1.87 15.56
C LYS A 18 -1.50 0.44 15.88
N LYS A 19 -2.05 -0.53 15.16
CA LYS A 19 -1.75 -1.97 15.30
C LYS A 19 -0.39 -2.34 14.72
N ALA A 20 0.06 -1.65 13.68
CA ALA A 20 1.35 -1.90 13.06
C ALA A 20 2.49 -1.41 13.96
N HIS A 21 2.26 -0.36 14.76
CA HIS A 21 3.27 0.22 15.65
C HIS A 21 3.45 -0.52 16.99
N THR A 22 2.71 -1.61 17.25
CA THR A 22 2.78 -2.36 18.52
C THR A 22 4.17 -2.99 18.74
N ASN A 23 4.74 -3.60 17.70
CA ASN A 23 6.08 -4.19 17.74
C ASN A 23 6.78 -4.04 16.38
N GLN A 24 8.11 -4.18 16.36
CA GLN A 24 8.90 -3.98 15.13
C GLN A 24 8.57 -5.01 14.04
N GLN A 25 8.19 -6.22 14.43
CA GLN A 25 7.82 -7.30 13.52
C GLN A 25 6.52 -6.98 12.76
N SER A 26 5.50 -6.52 13.47
CA SER A 26 4.21 -6.07 12.96
C SER A 26 4.36 -4.88 12.01
N TRP A 27 5.19 -3.91 12.38
CA TRP A 27 5.46 -2.75 11.52
C TRP A 27 6.15 -3.17 10.22
N SER A 28 7.20 -3.99 10.33
CA SER A 28 7.95 -4.49 9.16
C SER A 28 7.08 -5.35 8.25
N PHE A 29 6.21 -6.19 8.84
CA PHE A 29 5.25 -7.01 8.12
C PHE A 29 4.24 -6.15 7.36
N ALA A 30 3.58 -5.21 8.05
CA ALA A 30 2.59 -4.33 7.45
C ALA A 30 3.20 -3.46 6.33
N GLN A 31 4.39 -2.90 6.58
CA GLN A 31 5.13 -2.09 5.61
C GLN A 31 5.47 -2.88 4.34
N ARG A 32 6.05 -4.09 4.50
CA ARG A 32 6.42 -4.95 3.37
C ARG A 32 5.18 -5.35 2.57
N LEU A 33 4.12 -5.77 3.25
CA LEU A 33 2.87 -6.21 2.63
C LEU A 33 2.20 -5.08 1.84
N PHE A 34 2.04 -3.91 2.47
CA PHE A 34 1.46 -2.71 1.84
C PHE A 34 2.26 -2.32 0.60
N THR A 35 3.59 -2.25 0.72
CA THR A 35 4.47 -1.89 -0.39
C THR A 35 4.37 -2.87 -1.56
N MET A 36 4.33 -4.18 -1.28
CA MET A 36 4.16 -5.20 -2.34
C MET A 36 2.85 -5.04 -3.10
N PHE A 37 1.75 -4.75 -2.40
CA PHE A 37 0.47 -4.49 -3.07
C PHE A 37 0.47 -3.17 -3.85
N LEU A 38 1.13 -2.13 -3.34
CA LEU A 38 1.26 -0.85 -4.02
C LEU A 38 2.03 -1.00 -5.34
N ILE A 39 3.15 -1.71 -5.33
CA ILE A 39 3.93 -1.98 -6.56
C ILE A 39 3.10 -2.76 -7.58
N ARG A 40 2.41 -3.82 -7.14
CA ARG A 40 1.55 -4.63 -8.03
C ARG A 40 0.44 -3.80 -8.66
N THR A 41 -0.21 -2.94 -7.88
CA THR A 41 -1.28 -2.06 -8.40
C THR A 41 -0.74 -0.98 -9.33
N GLY A 42 0.45 -0.43 -9.06
CA GLY A 42 1.14 0.47 -9.99
C GLY A 42 1.44 -0.18 -11.33
N ILE A 43 1.96 -1.42 -11.34
CA ILE A 43 2.21 -2.18 -12.57
C ILE A 43 0.91 -2.42 -13.34
N ILE A 44 -0.17 -2.83 -12.65
CA ILE A 44 -1.50 -3.00 -13.27
C ILE A 44 -1.98 -1.67 -13.87
N GLY A 45 -1.80 -0.56 -13.17
CA GLY A 45 -2.18 0.77 -13.65
C GLY A 45 -1.44 1.17 -14.93
N ILE A 46 -0.13 0.89 -15.02
CA ILE A 46 0.67 1.14 -16.23
C ILE A 46 0.16 0.29 -17.39
N LEU A 47 -0.08 -1.00 -17.16
CA LEU A 47 -0.60 -1.90 -18.20
C LEU A 47 -1.99 -1.48 -18.67
N LEU A 48 -2.85 -1.03 -17.75
CA LEU A 48 -4.19 -0.54 -18.08
C LEU A 48 -4.10 0.74 -18.90
N SER A 49 -3.26 1.70 -18.51
CA SER A 49 -3.03 2.91 -19.29
C SER A 49 -2.53 2.61 -20.70
N ALA A 50 -1.59 1.67 -20.86
CA ALA A 50 -1.12 1.23 -22.17
C ALA A 50 -2.24 0.57 -23.01
N ALA A 51 -3.08 -0.26 -22.39
CA ALA A 51 -4.19 -0.94 -23.08
C ALA A 51 -5.27 0.03 -23.56
N PHE A 52 -5.51 1.12 -22.82
CA PHE A 52 -6.52 2.12 -23.13
C PHE A 52 -5.96 3.35 -23.88
N PHE A 53 -4.68 3.36 -24.24
CA PHE A 53 -4.03 4.50 -24.90
C PHE A 53 -4.72 4.94 -26.20
N SER A 54 -5.30 4.00 -26.96
CA SER A 54 -6.01 4.30 -28.22
C SER A 54 -7.47 4.71 -28.02
N VAL A 55 -7.99 4.69 -26.79
CA VAL A 55 -9.38 5.07 -26.51
C VAL A 55 -9.44 6.59 -26.33
N SER A 56 -10.04 7.28 -27.29
CA SER A 56 -10.28 8.72 -27.20
C SER A 56 -11.40 9.03 -26.20
N LEU A 57 -11.02 9.25 -24.94
CA LEU A 57 -11.88 9.83 -23.91
C LEU A 57 -11.60 11.32 -23.76
N ASN A 58 -12.55 12.03 -23.17
CA ASN A 58 -12.29 13.39 -22.69
C ASN A 58 -11.22 13.33 -21.58
N ILE A 59 -10.20 14.18 -21.67
CA ILE A 59 -9.05 14.19 -20.76
C ILE A 59 -9.46 14.32 -19.27
N PHE A 60 -10.50 15.09 -18.95
CA PHE A 60 -10.99 15.22 -17.58
C PHE A 60 -11.64 13.93 -17.07
N VAL A 61 -12.33 13.20 -17.95
CA VAL A 61 -12.94 11.91 -17.63
C VAL A 61 -11.86 10.86 -17.40
N GLU A 62 -10.84 10.81 -18.25
CA GLU A 62 -9.71 9.88 -18.11
C GLU A 62 -8.96 10.11 -16.79
N ILE A 63 -8.59 11.35 -16.48
CA ILE A 63 -7.95 11.72 -15.21
C ILE A 63 -8.85 11.37 -14.03
N GLY A 64 -10.15 11.68 -14.12
CA GLY A 64 -11.12 11.37 -13.07
C GLY A 64 -11.19 9.87 -12.75
N ILE A 65 -11.26 9.02 -13.78
CA ILE A 65 -11.27 7.56 -13.65
C ILE A 65 -9.95 7.08 -13.03
N MET A 66 -8.81 7.56 -13.51
CA MET A 66 -7.50 7.16 -12.99
C MET A 66 -7.32 7.52 -11.52
N VAL A 67 -7.70 8.75 -11.12
CA VAL A 67 -7.65 9.19 -9.71
C VAL A 67 -8.58 8.34 -8.85
N PHE A 68 -9.82 8.12 -9.30
CA PHE A 68 -10.79 7.30 -8.58
C PHE A 68 -10.28 5.87 -8.36
N CYS A 69 -9.76 5.23 -9.41
CA CYS A 69 -9.18 3.89 -9.35
C CYS A 69 -7.99 3.82 -8.39
N ASN A 70 -7.10 4.82 -8.39
CA ASN A 70 -5.95 4.86 -7.49
C ASN A 70 -6.38 5.03 -6.02
N VAL A 71 -7.31 5.93 -5.74
CA VAL A 71 -7.85 6.13 -4.38
C VAL A 71 -8.51 4.85 -3.88
N LEU A 72 -9.36 4.22 -4.71
CA LEU A 72 -10.02 2.97 -4.37
C LEU A 72 -9.01 1.84 -4.12
N ALA A 73 -7.98 1.72 -4.97
CA ALA A 73 -6.91 0.74 -4.79
C ALA A 73 -6.17 0.94 -3.46
N ILE A 74 -5.79 2.17 -3.11
CA ILE A 74 -5.11 2.46 -1.84
C ILE A 74 -5.99 2.08 -0.64
N LEU A 75 -7.29 2.41 -0.67
CA LEU A 75 -8.22 2.05 0.38
C LEU A 75 -8.36 0.53 0.54
N LEU A 76 -8.47 -0.21 -0.56
CA LEU A 76 -8.54 -1.67 -0.57
C LEU A 76 -7.25 -2.30 -0.05
N ILE A 77 -6.08 -1.80 -0.46
CA ILE A 77 -4.78 -2.28 0.02
C ILE A 77 -4.65 -2.05 1.52
N LYS A 78 -5.03 -0.86 2.01
CA LYS A 78 -5.01 -0.55 3.44
C LYS A 78 -5.92 -1.50 4.22
N PHE A 79 -7.15 -1.70 3.78
CA PHE A 79 -8.08 -2.64 4.41
C PHE A 79 -7.54 -4.08 4.42
N LYS A 80 -6.97 -4.54 3.31
CA LYS A 80 -6.40 -5.88 3.19
C LYS A 80 -5.17 -6.06 4.09
N THR A 81 -4.34 -5.03 4.20
CA THR A 81 -3.17 -4.97 5.08
C THR A 81 -3.61 -5.04 6.55
N GLU A 82 -4.58 -4.22 6.97
CA GLU A 82 -5.19 -4.29 8.31
C GLU A 82 -5.75 -5.67 8.63
N LYS A 83 -6.48 -6.28 7.68
CA LYS A 83 -7.06 -7.60 7.89
C LYS A 83 -5.99 -8.68 8.10
N GLN A 84 -4.89 -8.63 7.37
CA GLN A 84 -3.79 -9.58 7.53
C GLN A 84 -2.97 -9.32 8.79
N LEU A 85 -2.77 -8.04 9.14
CA LEU A 85 -2.11 -7.64 10.38
C LEU A 85 -2.89 -8.10 11.61
N ASN A 86 -4.23 -7.98 11.61
CA ASN A 86 -5.07 -8.48 12.69
C ASN A 86 -4.93 -9.98 12.90
N LYS A 87 -4.82 -10.76 11.81
CA LYS A 87 -4.60 -12.20 11.91
C LYS A 87 -3.24 -12.52 12.55
N LEU A 88 -2.19 -11.77 12.18
CA LEU A 88 -0.86 -11.95 12.76
C LEU A 88 -0.88 -11.69 14.28
N LEU A 89 -1.54 -10.61 14.71
CA LEU A 89 -1.67 -10.25 16.13
C LEU A 89 -2.62 -11.17 16.95
N GLN A 90 -3.44 -12.01 16.30
CA GLN A 90 -4.28 -13.01 16.99
C GLN A 90 -3.53 -14.32 17.27
N HIS A 91 -2.37 -14.53 16.65
CA HIS A 91 -1.54 -15.72 16.79
C HIS A 91 -0.23 -15.46 17.57
N GLU A 92 0.01 -14.21 18.00
CA GLU A 92 1.03 -13.83 18.99
C GLU A 92 0.43 -13.83 20.41
#